data_AF-A0A1I0P1E9-F1
#
_entry.id   AF-A0A1I0P1E9-F1
#
_cell.length_a   1.000
_cell.length_b   1.000
_cell.length_c   1.000
_cell.angle_alpha   90.00
_cell.angle_beta   90.00
_cell.angle_gamma   90.00
#
_symmetry.space_group_name_H-M   'P 1'
#
loop_
_entity.id
_entity.type
_entity.pdbx_description
1 polymer ?
#
loop_
_entity_poly.entity_id
_entity_poly.type
_entity_poly.pdbx_seq_one_letter_code
_entity_poly.pdbx_strand_id
1 'polypeptide(L)' 'MTNQIALTLGILIVGLIAADLLFAEGGSLLFLSKKFLEFTEWIAFWR' A
#
# COMPACT_ATOMS: atom_id res chain seq x y z
N MET A 1 0.07 -4.33 22.96
CA MET A 1 0.29 -4.61 21.52
C MET A 1 0.75 -6.04 21.39
N THR A 2 -0.15 -6.96 21.11
CA THR A 2 0.17 -8.38 21.02
C THR A 2 0.92 -8.63 19.73
N ASN A 3 2.08 -9.30 19.82
CA ASN A 3 2.90 -9.71 18.66
C ASN A 3 2.06 -10.41 17.58
N GLN A 4 0.98 -11.08 18.00
CA GLN A 4 0.00 -11.73 17.12
C GLN A 4 -0.66 -10.75 16.13
N ILE A 5 -1.07 -9.56 16.58
CA ILE A 5 -1.71 -8.58 15.68
C ILE A 5 -0.72 -8.09 14.63
N ALA A 6 0.53 -7.83 15.04
CA ALA A 6 1.59 -7.43 14.11
C ALA A 6 1.89 -8.52 13.07
N LEU A 7 1.94 -9.79 13.49
CA LEU A 7 2.12 -10.94 12.61
C LEU A 7 0.95 -11.09 11.61
N THR A 8 -0.29 -11.02 12.09
CA THR A 8 -1.48 -11.11 11.23
C THR A 8 -1.51 -10.00 10.20
N LEU A 9 -1.24 -8.76 10.62
CA LEU A 9 -1.17 -7.62 9.71
C LEU A 9 -0.03 -7.75 8.70
N GLY A 10 1.14 -8.20 9.13
CA GLY A 10 2.28 -8.42 8.23
C GLY A 10 1.96 -9.45 7.15
N ILE A 11 1.38 -10.59 7.53
CA ILE A 11 0.96 -11.63 6.59
C ILE A 11 -0.11 -11.11 5.64
N LEU A 12 -1.10 -10.36 6.15
CA LEU A 12 -2.16 -9.77 5.34
C LEU A 12 -1.59 -8.82 4.27
N ILE A 13 -0.68 -7.91 4.66
CA ILE A 13 -0.07 -6.94 3.75
C ILE A 13 0.72 -7.66 2.66
N VAL A 14 1.58 -8.61 3.03
CA VAL A 14 2.37 -9.38 2.05
C VAL A 14 1.46 -10.18 1.12
N GLY A 15 0.40 -10.80 1.65
CA GLY A 15 -0.59 -11.53 0.84
C GLY A 15 -1.32 -10.65 -0.16
N LEU A 16 -1.70 -9.43 0.22
CA LEU A 16 -2.35 -8.46 -0.67
C LEU A 16 -1.40 -7.96 -1.76
N ILE A 17 -0.13 -7.71 -1.44
CA ILE A 17 0.90 -7.35 -2.43
C ILE A 17 1.09 -8.49 -3.43
N ALA A 18 1.22 -9.72 -2.95
CA ALA A 18 1.37 -10.89 -3.82
C ALA A 18 0.13 -11.08 -4.72
N ALA A 19 -1.08 -10.90 -4.17
CA ALA A 19 -2.31 -10.95 -4.94
C ALA A 19 -2.36 -9.86 -6.02
N ASP A 20 -1.93 -8.64 -5.73
CA ASP A 20 -1.87 -7.56 -6.73
C ASP A 20 -0.89 -7.89 -7.86
N LEU A 21 0.28 -8.45 -7.55
CA LEU A 21 1.27 -8.84 -8.56
C LEU A 21 0.78 -9.99 -9.45
N LEU A 22 0.05 -10.95 -8.90
CA LEU A 22 -0.40 -12.15 -9.61
C LEU A 22 -1.70 -11.94 -10.40
N PHE A 23 -2.66 -11.18 -9.86
CA PHE A 23 -3.99 -11.02 -10.46
C PHE A 23 -4.21 -9.68 -11.15
N ALA A 24 -3.54 -8.63 -10.69
CA ALA A 24 -3.69 -7.27 -11.20
C ALA A 24 -2.40 -6.75 -11.86
N GLU A 25 -1.39 -7.60 -12.05
CA GLU A 25 -0.10 -7.28 -12.68
C GLU A 25 0.62 -6.07 -12.05
N GLY A 26 0.39 -5.83 -10.75
CA GLY A 26 0.93 -4.67 -10.03
C GLY A 26 0.16 -3.37 -10.25
N GLY A 27 -0.99 -3.42 -10.94
CA GLY A 27 -1.80 -2.26 -11.29
C GLY A 27 -2.35 -1.50 -10.09
N SER A 28 -2.78 -2.18 -9.03
CA SER A 28 -3.33 -1.49 -7.86
C SER A 28 -2.23 -0.79 -7.05
N LEU A 29 -1.06 -1.41 -6.90
CA LEU A 29 0.10 -0.77 -6.27
C LEU A 29 0.56 0.45 -7.07
N LEU A 30 0.67 0.35 -8.40
CA LEU A 30 1.02 1.48 -9.26
C LEU A 30 0.00 2.62 -9.17
N PHE A 31 -1.29 2.31 -9.16
CA PHE A 31 -2.35 3.29 -8.97
C PHE A 31 -2.20 4.01 -7.63
N LEU A 32 -2.00 3.25 -6.54
CA LEU A 32 -1.84 3.80 -5.21
C LEU A 32 -0.60 4.69 -5.09
N SER A 33 0.54 4.29 -5.67
CA SER A 33 1.75 5.11 -5.71
C SER A 33 1.54 6.45 -6.42
N LYS A 34 0.83 6.46 -7.56
CA LYS A 34 0.50 7.71 -8.27
C LYS A 34 -0.37 8.64 -7.41
N LYS A 35 -1.40 8.10 -6.75
CA LYS A 35 -2.26 8.87 -5.84
C LYS A 35 -1.52 9.38 -4.62
N PHE A 36 -0.56 8.61 -4.11
CA PHE A 36 0.29 9.06 -3.01
C PHE A 36 1.22 10.22 -3.41
N LEU A 37 1.75 10.21 -4.63
CA LEU A 37 2.54 11.32 -5.16
C LEU A 37 1.69 12.59 -5.31
N GLU A 38 0.50 12.48 -5.90
CA GLU A 38 -0.48 13.59 -6.00
C GLU A 38 -0.83 14.16 -4.61
N PHE A 39 -1.02 13.28 -3.62
CA PHE A 39 -1.27 13.71 -2.24
C PHE A 39 -0.06 14.42 -1.61
N THR A 40 1.16 13.98 -1.93
CA THR A 40 2.40 14.63 -1.46
C THR A 40 2.54 16.03 -2.04
N GLU A 41 2.22 16.21 -3.33
CA GLU A 41 2.17 17.53 -3.97
C GLU A 41 1.12 18.43 -3.33
N TRP A 42 -0.07 17.88 -3.05
CA TRP A 42 -1.11 18.61 -2.33
C TRP A 42 -0.64 19.04 -0.93
N ILE A 43 -0.03 18.16 -0.14
CA ILE A 43 0.56 18.53 1.17
C ILE A 43 1.61 19.63 1.00
N ALA A 44 2.48 19.52 -0.01
CA ALA A 44 3.53 20.49 -0.26
C ALA A 44 2.99 21.89 -0.59
N PHE A 45 1.80 21.98 -1.18
CA PHE A 45 1.09 23.24 -1.38
C PHE A 45 0.64 23.91 -0.06
N TRP A 46 0.30 23.13 0.98
CA TRP A 46 -0.14 23.67 2.28
C TRP A 46 0.99 24.02 3.25
N ARG A 47 2.23 23.67 2.92
CA ARG A 47 3.39 24.09 3.70
C ARG A 47 3.82 25.51 3.32
#